data_AF-A0A2E5EC13-F1
#
_entry.id   AF-A0A2E5EC13-F1
#
_cell.length_a   1.000
_cell.length_b   1.000
_cell.length_c   1.000
_cell.angle_alpha   90.00
_cell.angle_beta   90.00
_cell.angle_gamma   90.00
#
_symmetry.space_group_name_H-M   'P 1'
#
loop_
_entity.id
_entity.type
_entity.pdbx_description
1 polymer ?
#
loop_
_entity_poly.entity_id
_entity_poly.type
_entity_poly.pdbx_seq_one_letter_code
_entity_poly.pdbx_strand_id
1 'polypeptide(L)'
;MSFTITGRPQRPATIKTIERLMGMQTHIQTGRSKLATQRRLKDNVTYVRAGRPWVNRKRVTKLARAEKGETFTLLVTPQIVDDLRSVASYLETA
;
A
#
# COMPACT_ATOMS: atom_id res chain seq x y z
N MET A 1 12.68 4.29 -12.53
CA MET A 1 13.29 5.34 -11.68
C MET A 1 13.15 4.93 -10.24
N SER A 2 14.11 5.30 -9.39
CA SER A 2 14.12 5.01 -7.96
C SER A 2 13.85 6.29 -7.17
N PHE A 3 13.03 6.20 -6.14
CA PHE A 3 12.64 7.32 -5.29
C PHE A 3 12.89 6.96 -3.83
N THR A 4 13.50 7.88 -3.10
CA THR A 4 13.77 7.77 -1.66
C THR A 4 12.91 8.78 -0.90
N ILE A 5 12.28 8.36 0.19
CA ILE A 5 11.45 9.24 1.03
C ILE A 5 12.34 10.04 1.99
N THR A 6 12.40 11.36 1.80
CA THR A 6 13.28 12.25 2.58
C THR A 6 12.71 12.63 3.95
N GLY A 7 11.38 12.64 4.06
CA GLY A 7 10.67 13.01 5.29
C GLY A 7 9.33 12.30 5.43
N ARG A 8 8.93 11.99 6.66
CA ARG A 8 7.64 11.35 6.93
C ARG A 8 6.50 12.37 6.74
N PRO A 9 5.59 12.17 5.78
CA PRO A 9 4.43 13.04 5.62
C PRO A 9 3.47 12.91 6.81
N GLN A 10 2.88 14.03 7.22
CA GLN A 10 1.89 14.09 8.32
C GLN A 10 0.44 14.01 7.79
N ARG A 11 0.21 14.55 6.60
CA ARG A 11 -1.14 14.60 6.01
C ARG A 11 -1.59 13.21 5.57
N PRO A 12 -2.77 12.72 5.99
CA PRO A 12 -3.26 11.39 5.61
C PRO A 12 -3.39 11.18 4.09
N ALA A 13 -3.75 12.21 3.34
CA ALA A 13 -3.85 12.14 1.89
C ALA A 13 -2.47 11.86 1.25
N THR A 14 -1.44 12.62 1.64
CA THR A 14 -0.07 12.45 1.18
C THR A 14 0.48 11.07 1.54
N ILE A 15 0.26 10.60 2.78
CA ILE A 15 0.64 9.24 3.21
C ILE A 15 0.03 8.20 2.27
N LYS A 16 -1.28 8.30 1.99
CA LYS A 16 -1.97 7.35 1.10
C LYS A 16 -1.45 7.40 -0.33
N THR A 17 -1.11 8.57 -0.85
CA THR A 17 -0.55 8.71 -2.20
C THR A 17 0.81 8.03 -2.29
N ILE A 18 1.72 8.28 -1.33
CA ILE A 18 3.04 7.63 -1.31
C ILE A 18 2.90 6.11 -1.13
N GLU A 19 2.10 5.65 -0.16
CA GLU A 19 1.85 4.21 0.05
C GLU A 19 1.24 3.52 -1.18
N ARG A 20 0.44 4.26 -1.98
CA ARG A 20 -0.11 3.77 -3.24
C ARG A 20 0.97 3.63 -4.31
N LEU A 21 1.81 4.65 -4.50
CA LEU A 21 2.94 4.63 -5.44
C LEU A 21 3.92 3.50 -5.10
N MET A 22 4.33 3.39 -3.82
CA MET A 22 5.14 2.26 -3.34
C MET A 22 4.45 0.92 -3.61
N GLY A 23 3.12 0.86 -3.42
CA GLY A 23 2.32 -0.34 -3.61
C GLY A 23 2.15 -0.80 -5.06
N MET A 24 2.58 -0.01 -6.04
CA MET A 24 2.59 -0.42 -7.46
C MET A 24 3.77 -1.35 -7.78
N GLN A 25 4.75 -1.50 -6.87
CA GLN A 25 5.85 -2.46 -7.05
C GLN A 25 5.34 -3.90 -7.07
N THR A 26 5.87 -4.70 -7.99
CA THR A 26 5.46 -6.10 -8.21
C THR A 26 5.56 -6.94 -6.94
N HIS A 27 6.63 -6.80 -6.16
CA HIS A 27 6.81 -7.56 -4.92
C HIS A 27 5.78 -7.20 -3.82
N ILE A 28 5.34 -5.94 -3.75
CA ILE A 28 4.26 -5.54 -2.83
C ILE A 28 2.92 -6.07 -3.34
N GLN A 29 2.66 -6.02 -4.65
CA GLN A 29 1.43 -6.57 -5.23
C GLN A 29 1.31 -8.07 -4.98
N THR A 30 2.37 -8.85 -5.23
CA THR A 30 2.39 -10.29 -4.97
C THR A 30 2.22 -10.59 -3.48
N GLY A 31 2.88 -9.83 -2.61
CA GLY A 31 2.69 -9.92 -1.16
C GLY A 31 1.25 -9.65 -0.73
N ARG A 32 0.59 -8.62 -1.30
CA ARG A 32 -0.82 -8.30 -1.04
C ARG A 32 -1.74 -9.45 -1.44
N SER A 33 -1.51 -10.05 -2.60
CA SER A 33 -2.27 -11.22 -3.08
C SER A 33 -2.09 -12.42 -2.15
N LYS A 34 -0.86 -12.72 -1.73
CA LYS A 34 -0.57 -13.81 -0.78
C LYS A 34 -1.30 -13.60 0.56
N LEU A 35 -1.22 -12.40 1.12
CA LEU A 35 -1.90 -12.05 2.38
C LEU A 35 -3.43 -12.07 2.25
N ALA A 36 -3.97 -11.69 1.08
CA ALA A 36 -5.41 -11.78 0.84
C ALA A 36 -5.88 -13.24 0.84
N THR A 37 -5.14 -14.13 0.18
CA THR A 37 -5.41 -15.58 0.19
C THR A 37 -5.31 -16.16 1.59
N GLN A 38 -4.26 -15.82 2.35
CA GLN A 38 -4.10 -16.27 3.73
C GLN A 38 -5.27 -15.80 4.60
N ARG A 39 -5.70 -14.53 4.48
CA ARG A 39 -6.83 -14.03 5.24
C ARG A 39 -8.11 -14.79 4.95
N ARG A 40 -8.37 -15.08 3.67
CA ARG A 40 -9.55 -15.84 3.25
C ARG A 40 -9.56 -17.27 3.82
N LEU A 41 -8.41 -17.93 3.82
CA LEU A 41 -8.32 -19.36 4.17
C LEU A 41 -8.16 -19.62 5.67
N LYS A 42 -7.48 -18.73 6.40
CA LYS A 42 -7.04 -19.01 7.78
C LYS A 42 -7.44 -17.96 8.80
N ASP A 43 -7.36 -16.67 8.45
CA ASP A 43 -7.52 -15.62 9.45
C ASP A 43 -8.95 -15.15 9.65
N ASN A 44 -9.75 -15.10 8.59
CA ASN A 44 -11.12 -14.65 8.68
C ASN A 44 -11.96 -15.70 9.40
N VAL A 45 -12.71 -15.25 10.41
CA VAL A 45 -13.60 -16.12 11.17
C VAL A 45 -14.98 -16.07 10.54
N THR A 46 -15.49 -17.23 10.11
CA THR A 46 -16.86 -17.34 9.61
C THR A 46 -17.74 -17.90 10.72
N TYR A 47 -18.87 -17.24 10.98
CA TYR A 47 -19.84 -17.64 11.99
C TYR A 47 -21.27 -17.47 11.45
N VAL A 48 -22.23 -18.21 12.01
CA VAL A 48 -23.63 -18.12 11.58
C VAL A 48 -24.36 -17.08 12.42
N ARG A 49 -25.12 -16.20 11.77
CA ARG A 49 -26.01 -15.22 12.42
C ARG A 49 -27.32 -15.16 11.66
N ALA A 50 -28.43 -15.39 12.37
CA ALA A 50 -29.79 -15.47 11.79
C ALA A 50 -29.86 -16.44 10.59
N GLY A 51 -29.26 -17.63 10.73
CA GLY A 51 -29.27 -18.67 9.69
C GLY A 51 -28.40 -18.38 8.46
N ARG A 52 -27.62 -17.30 8.44
CA ARG A 52 -26.70 -16.96 7.33
C ARG A 52 -25.24 -16.95 7.79
N PRO A 53 -24.28 -17.38 6.95
CA PRO A 53 -22.86 -17.25 7.27
C PRO A 53 -22.41 -15.79 7.12
N TRP A 54 -21.78 -15.27 8.17
CA TRP A 54 -21.15 -13.96 8.20
C TRP A 54 -19.65 -14.12 8.41
N VAL A 55 -18.86 -13.32 7.70
CA VAL A 55 -17.40 -13.35 7.78
C VAL A 55 -16.92 -12.15 8.58
N ASN A 56 -16.31 -12.38 9.74
CA ASN A 56 -15.52 -11.37 10.43
C ASN A 56 -14.15 -11.26 9.73
N ARG A 57 -13.93 -10.13 9.06
CA ARG A 57 -12.72 -9.90 8.25
C ARG A 57 -11.63 -9.28 9.11
N LYS A 58 -10.46 -9.91 9.17
CA LYS A 58 -9.29 -9.26 9.82
C LYS A 58 -8.84 -8.04 9.03
N ARG A 59 -8.32 -7.04 9.76
CA ARG A 59 -7.73 -5.82 9.17
C ARG A 59 -6.61 -6.19 8.20
N VAL A 60 -6.56 -5.50 7.06
CA VAL A 60 -5.53 -5.70 6.04
C VAL A 60 -4.17 -5.23 6.57
N THR A 61 -3.18 -6.11 6.52
CA THR A 61 -1.78 -5.75 6.77
C THR A 61 -1.26 -4.86 5.65
N LYS A 62 -0.69 -3.71 6.02
CA LYS A 62 -0.03 -2.81 5.06
C LYS A 62 1.41 -3.27 4.82
N LEU A 63 1.76 -3.49 3.56
CA LEU A 63 3.11 -3.86 3.11
C LEU A 63 3.97 -2.65 2.68
N ALA A 64 3.35 -1.49 2.51
CA ALA A 64 4.03 -0.24 2.21
C ALA A 64 3.73 0.75 3.32
N ARG A 65 4.76 1.47 3.77
CA ARG A 65 4.65 2.55 4.75
C ARG A 65 5.52 3.71 4.28
N ALA A 66 4.95 4.91 4.30
CA ALA A 66 5.66 6.13 3.93
C ALA A 66 6.54 6.61 5.11
N GLU A 67 7.64 5.89 5.35
CA GLU A 67 8.63 6.20 6.39
C GLU A 67 9.90 6.81 5.78
N LYS A 68 10.60 7.64 6.54
CA LYS A 68 11.82 8.30 6.06
C LYS A 68 12.92 7.25 5.81
N GLY A 69 13.61 7.36 4.68
CA GLY A 69 14.68 6.44 4.26
C GLY A 69 14.20 5.25 3.42
N GLU A 70 12.89 5.03 3.34
CA GLU A 70 12.34 4.00 2.46
C GLU A 70 12.56 4.36 0.99
N THR A 71 12.94 3.36 0.20
CA THR A 71 13.19 3.50 -1.23
C THR A 71 12.22 2.62 -2.01
N PHE A 72 11.70 3.13 -3.11
CA PHE A 72 10.87 2.34 -4.02
C PHE A 72 11.22 2.62 -5.47
N THR A 73 11.12 1.57 -6.29
CA THR A 73 11.37 1.67 -7.72
C THR A 73 10.04 1.63 -8.47
N LEU A 74 9.89 2.52 -9.44
CA LEU A 74 8.69 2.57 -10.25
C LEU A 74 8.98 2.99 -11.69
N LEU A 75 8.24 2.40 -12.63
CA LEU A 75 8.14 2.89 -14.00
C LEU A 75 7.16 4.06 -14.03
N VAL A 76 7.65 5.24 -14.41
CA VAL A 76 6.81 6.45 -14.48
C VAL A 76 5.97 6.40 -15.74
N THR A 77 4.64 6.42 -15.58
CA THR A 77 3.68 6.50 -16.69
C THR A 77 2.91 7.83 -16.62
N PRO A 78 2.33 8.32 -17.72
CA PRO A 78 1.61 9.60 -17.72
C PRO A 78 0.50 9.70 -16.67
N GLN A 79 -0.15 8.57 -16.35
CA GLN A 79 -1.29 8.53 -15.43
C GLN A 79 -0.92 8.80 -13.96
N ILE A 80 0.36 8.70 -13.61
CA ILE A 80 0.85 8.86 -12.23
C ILE A 80 1.72 10.11 -12.06
N VAL A 81 1.92 10.89 -13.12
CA VAL A 81 2.78 12.08 -13.08
C VAL A 81 2.23 13.11 -12.11
N ASP A 82 0.92 13.35 -12.11
CA ASP A 82 0.29 14.31 -11.19
C ASP A 82 0.39 13.84 -9.73
N ASP A 83 0.30 12.53 -9.50
CA ASP A 83 0.53 11.95 -8.17
C ASP A 83 1.95 12.19 -7.70
N LEU A 84 2.94 11.89 -8.54
CA LEU A 84 4.36 12.13 -8.25
C LEU A 84 4.62 13.61 -8.01
N ARG A 85 4.06 14.50 -8.81
CA ARG A 85 4.15 15.96 -8.64
C ARG A 85 3.57 16.40 -7.29
N SER A 86 2.44 15.84 -6.89
CA SER A 86 1.77 16.21 -5.63
C SER A 86 2.57 15.84 -4.37
N VAL A 87 3.46 14.85 -4.47
CA VAL A 87 4.28 14.36 -3.34
C VAL A 87 5.77 14.62 -3.53
N ALA A 88 6.16 15.35 -4.58
CA ALA A 88 7.56 15.56 -4.97
C ALA A 88 8.42 16.16 -3.84
N SER A 89 7.85 17.00 -2.98
CA SER A 89 8.56 17.59 -1.82
C SER A 89 9.06 16.56 -0.81
N TYR A 90 8.56 15.32 -0.85
CA TYR A 90 8.95 14.23 0.05
C TYR A 90 9.82 13.18 -0.62
N LEU A 91 10.08 13.31 -1.93
CA LEU A 91 10.78 12.32 -2.73
C LEU A 91 12.09 12.90 -3.26
N GLU A 92 13.16 12.13 -3.10
CA GLU A 92 14.45 12.36 -3.74
C GLU A 92 14.66 11.28 -4.80
N THR A 93 15.03 11.69 -6.01
CA THR A 93 15.33 10.78 -7.11
C THR A 93 16.78 10.33 -7.02
N ALA A 94 16.99 9.01 -7.04
CA ALA A 94 18.30 8.39 -7.21
C ALA A 94 18.54 7.99 -8.68
#